data_AF-A0A7X7S7B9-F1
#
_entry.id   AF-A0A7X7S7B9-F1
#
_cell.length_a   1.000
_cell.length_b   1.000
_cell.length_c   1.000
_cell.angle_alpha   90.00
_cell.angle_beta   90.00
_cell.angle_gamma   90.00
#
_symmetry.space_group_name_H-M   'P 1'
#
loop_
_entity.id
_entity.type
_entity.pdbx_description
1 polymer ?
#
loop_
_entity_poly.entity_id
_entity_poly.type
_entity_poly.pdbx_seq_one_letter_code
_entity_poly.pdbx_strand_id
1 'polypeptide(L)'
;MKDTLIVYIGIAVLIVIPFLYLGFKALRKYRVVEKKRLALTLAGLLIAVLILLFSWFTLYRLTLECQAPLVAQRYLLGEGDITLEAFGFDRSPTILLSETIYEHDDGTVGLYVYHEKGGQGLYTLLTLEASGHRWQIQEQTVLLNPEDHPELQKRFYAIKGKP
;
A
#
# COMPACT_ATOMS: atom_id res chain seq x y z
N MET A 1 4.15 5.46 -4.39
CA MET A 1 2.86 4.76 -4.66
C MET A 1 2.03 5.38 -5.80
N LYS A 2 2.46 6.50 -6.42
CA LYS A 2 1.76 7.04 -7.60
C LYS A 2 1.76 6.03 -8.76
N ASP A 3 2.84 5.26 -8.90
CA ASP A 3 2.99 4.28 -9.97
C ASP A 3 2.01 3.09 -9.82
N THR A 4 1.82 2.59 -8.59
CA THR A 4 0.82 1.56 -8.29
C THR A 4 -0.60 2.05 -8.60
N LEU A 5 -0.91 3.31 -8.30
CA LEU A 5 -2.19 3.93 -8.62
C LEU A 5 -2.40 4.05 -10.14
N ILE A 6 -1.36 4.39 -10.91
CA ILE A 6 -1.43 4.43 -12.38
C ILE A 6 -1.70 3.04 -12.96
N VAL A 7 -1.04 1.99 -12.46
CA VAL A 7 -1.28 0.60 -12.88
C VAL A 7 -2.73 0.20 -12.60
N TYR A 8 -3.24 0.52 -11.41
CA TYR A 8 -4.61 0.21 -11.04
C TYR A 8 -5.64 0.97 -11.91
N ILE A 9 -5.38 2.24 -12.23
CA ILE A 9 -6.23 2.99 -13.17
C ILE A 9 -6.20 2.36 -14.56
N GLY A 10 -5.03 1.93 -15.04
CA GLY A 10 -4.88 1.29 -16.34
C GLY A 10 -5.72 0.02 -16.48
N ILE A 11 -5.69 -0.86 -15.47
CA ILE A 11 -6.48 -2.09 -15.47
C ILE A 11 -7.98 -1.78 -15.34
N ALA A 12 -8.37 -0.81 -14.50
CA ALA A 12 -9.77 -0.38 -14.38
C ALA A 12 -10.33 0.10 -15.73
N VAL A 13 -9.56 0.89 -16.48
CA VAL A 13 -9.95 1.36 -17.83
C VAL A 13 -10.13 0.18 -18.79
N LEU A 14 -9.20 -0.77 -18.79
CA LEU A 14 -9.30 -1.97 -19.64
C LEU A 14 -10.54 -2.81 -19.33
N ILE A 15 -10.95 -2.90 -18.07
CA ILE A 15 -12.17 -3.60 -17.67
C ILE A 15 -13.41 -2.81 -18.05
N VAL A 16 -13.43 -1.48 -17.88
CA VAL A 16 -14.62 -0.65 -18.11
C VAL A 16 -14.95 -0.49 -19.60
N ILE A 17 -13.95 -0.43 -20.49
CA ILE A 17 -14.15 -0.22 -21.94
C ILE A 17 -15.10 -1.26 -22.58
N PRO A 18 -14.95 -2.59 -22.37
CA PRO A 18 -15.87 -3.60 -22.86
C PRO A 18 -17.33 -3.38 -22.41
N PHE A 19 -17.54 -3.00 -21.15
CA PHE A 19 -18.89 -2.74 -20.63
C PHE A 19 -19.52 -1.48 -21.24
N LEU A 20 -18.72 -0.42 -21.43
CA LEU A 20 -19.18 0.78 -22.14
C LEU A 20 -19.56 0.46 -23.59
N TYR A 21 -18.77 -0.37 -24.28
CA TYR A 21 -19.07 -0.81 -25.64
C TYR A 21 -20.38 -1.61 -25.71
N LEU A 22 -20.60 -2.56 -24.79
CA LEU A 22 -21.85 -3.31 -24.69
C LEU A 22 -23.05 -2.40 -24.41
N GLY A 23 -22.89 -1.41 -23.54
CA GLY A 23 -23.92 -0.42 -23.24
C GLY A 23 -24.27 0.44 -24.44
N PHE A 24 -23.27 0.94 -25.17
CA PHE A 24 -23.48 1.72 -26.39
C PHE A 24 -24.18 0.90 -27.49
N LYS A 25 -23.79 -0.37 -27.64
CA LYS A 25 -24.44 -1.31 -28.58
C LYS A 25 -25.90 -1.56 -28.21
N ALA A 26 -26.21 -1.75 -26.93
CA ALA A 26 -27.57 -1.88 -26.44
C ALA A 26 -28.39 -0.61 -26.68
N LEU A 27 -27.78 0.57 -26.47
CA LEU A 27 -28.41 1.86 -26.74
C LEU A 27 -28.85 1.98 -28.21
N ARG A 28 -27.96 1.65 -29.17
CA ARG A 28 -28.30 1.67 -30.60
C ARG A 28 -29.42 0.70 -30.96
N LYS A 29 -29.43 -0.51 -30.38
CA LYS A 29 -30.38 -1.58 -30.73
C LYS A 29 -31.79 -1.31 -30.20
N TYR A 30 -31.93 -0.83 -28.95
CA TYR A 30 -33.23 -0.75 -28.28
C TYR A 30 -33.86 0.65 -28.28
N ARG A 31 -33.13 1.70 -28.69
CA ARG A 31 -33.66 3.07 -28.80
C ARG A 31 -34.84 3.21 -29.76
N VAL A 32 -34.92 2.32 -30.75
CA VAL A 32 -35.95 2.32 -31.81
C VAL A 32 -37.15 1.42 -31.48
N VAL A 33 -36.99 0.43 -30.60
CA VAL A 33 -37.96 -0.67 -30.44
C VAL A 33 -38.78 -0.55 -29.15
N GLU A 34 -38.15 -0.43 -27.97
CA GLU A 34 -38.87 -0.43 -26.69
C GLU A 34 -38.14 0.33 -25.58
N LYS A 35 -38.68 1.47 -25.15
CA LYS A 35 -38.10 2.32 -24.10
C LYS A 35 -37.96 1.62 -22.73
N LYS A 36 -38.92 0.77 -22.34
CA LYS A 36 -38.90 0.04 -21.06
C LYS A 36 -37.75 -0.97 -21.00
N ARG A 37 -37.54 -1.72 -22.09
CA ARG A 37 -36.47 -2.72 -22.18
C ARG A 37 -35.09 -2.05 -22.21
N LEU A 38 -34.97 -0.91 -22.89
CA LEU A 38 -33.76 -0.08 -22.87
C LEU A 38 -33.43 0.42 -21.45
N ALA A 39 -34.42 0.89 -20.68
CA ALA A 39 -34.23 1.33 -19.30
C ALA A 39 -33.74 0.20 -18.39
N LEU A 40 -34.33 -1.00 -18.49
CA LEU A 40 -33.93 -2.16 -17.69
C LEU A 40 -32.51 -2.63 -18.02
N THR A 41 -32.14 -2.61 -19.31
CA THR A 41 -30.79 -3.00 -19.77
C THR A 41 -29.72 -1.99 -19.29
N LEU A 42 -30.03 -0.69 -19.34
CA LEU A 42 -29.14 0.35 -18.83
C LEU A 42 -28.99 0.28 -17.31
N ALA A 43 -30.07 0.04 -16.57
CA ALA A 43 -30.04 -0.13 -15.12
C ALA A 43 -29.16 -1.33 -14.73
N GLY A 44 -29.32 -2.48 -15.41
CA GLY A 44 -28.49 -3.66 -15.16
C GLY A 44 -27.00 -3.42 -15.45
N LEU A 45 -26.69 -2.68 -16.52
CA LEU A 45 -25.31 -2.35 -16.88
C LEU A 45 -24.69 -1.36 -15.90
N LEU A 46 -25.45 -0.37 -15.44
CA LEU A 46 -25.02 0.56 -14.39
C LEU A 46 -24.69 -0.20 -13.09
N ILE A 47 -25.56 -1.12 -12.67
CA ILE A 47 -25.33 -1.96 -11.48
C ILE A 47 -24.05 -2.81 -11.65
N ALA A 48 -23.87 -3.43 -12.81
CA ALA A 48 -22.67 -4.23 -13.09
C ALA A 48 -21.38 -3.39 -13.00
N VAL A 49 -21.39 -2.16 -13.52
CA VAL A 49 -20.27 -1.22 -13.42
C VAL A 49 -20.01 -0.83 -11.96
N LEU A 50 -21.06 -0.54 -11.19
CA LEU A 50 -20.92 -0.19 -9.76
C LEU A 50 -20.31 -1.34 -8.94
N ILE A 51 -20.76 -2.58 -9.18
CA ILE A 51 -20.20 -3.78 -8.52
C ILE A 51 -18.72 -3.95 -8.88
N LEU A 52 -18.37 -3.77 -10.16
CA LEU A 52 -16.99 -3.83 -10.62
C LEU A 52 -16.11 -2.78 -9.95
N LEU A 53 -16.57 -1.52 -9.89
CA LEU A 53 -15.83 -0.44 -9.24
C LEU A 53 -15.68 -0.68 -7.74
N PHE A 54 -16.72 -1.17 -7.07
CA PHE A 54 -16.66 -1.51 -5.65
C PHE A 54 -15.65 -2.63 -5.39
N SER A 55 -15.75 -3.74 -6.12
CA SER A 55 -14.82 -4.86 -6.02
C SER A 55 -13.38 -4.43 -6.30
N TRP A 56 -13.18 -3.61 -7.33
CA TRP A 56 -11.87 -3.02 -7.68
C TRP A 56 -11.29 -2.20 -6.53
N PHE A 57 -12.09 -1.33 -5.94
CA PHE A 57 -11.68 -0.49 -4.82
C PHE A 57 -11.34 -1.32 -3.58
N THR A 58 -12.15 -2.35 -3.28
CA THR A 58 -11.87 -3.27 -2.17
C THR A 58 -10.56 -4.03 -2.41
N LEU A 59 -10.33 -4.53 -3.62
CA LEU A 59 -9.10 -5.25 -3.97
C LEU A 59 -7.87 -4.35 -3.87
N TYR A 60 -7.97 -3.13 -4.40
CA TYR A 60 -6.91 -2.12 -4.28
C TYR A 60 -6.58 -1.86 -2.81
N ARG A 61 -7.60 -1.57 -1.99
CA ARG A 61 -7.43 -1.33 -0.56
C ARG A 61 -6.82 -2.54 0.15
N LEU A 62 -7.24 -3.75 -0.19
CA LEU A 62 -6.69 -4.99 0.36
C LEU A 62 -5.21 -5.14 0.00
N THR A 63 -4.84 -4.95 -1.28
CA THR A 63 -3.43 -5.06 -1.70
C THR A 63 -2.54 -4.02 -1.05
N LEU A 64 -3.06 -2.83 -0.74
CA LEU A 64 -2.34 -1.84 0.05
C LEU A 64 -2.15 -2.29 1.50
N GLU A 65 -3.21 -2.79 2.13
CA GLU A 65 -3.17 -3.28 3.53
C GLU A 65 -2.30 -4.54 3.69
N CYS A 66 -2.12 -5.35 2.64
CA CYS A 66 -1.29 -6.55 2.65
C CYS A 66 0.22 -6.29 2.39
N GLN A 67 0.63 -5.04 2.13
CA GLN A 67 2.05 -4.73 1.91
C GLN A 67 2.74 -4.39 3.24
N ALA A 68 3.67 -5.26 3.68
CA ALA A 68 4.51 -5.04 4.86
C ALA A 68 5.17 -3.64 4.90
N PRO A 69 5.73 -3.10 3.78
CA PRO A 69 6.31 -1.75 3.78
C PRO A 69 5.31 -0.64 4.09
N LEU A 70 4.04 -0.80 3.73
CA LEU A 70 3.03 0.23 3.99
C LEU A 70 2.61 0.23 5.46
N VAL A 71 2.53 -0.94 6.09
CA VAL A 71 2.27 -1.08 7.52
C VAL A 71 3.43 -0.47 8.32
N ALA A 72 4.68 -0.80 7.95
CA ALA A 72 5.88 -0.20 8.53
C ALA A 72 5.88 1.33 8.40
N GLN A 73 5.57 1.86 7.21
CA GLN A 73 5.51 3.30 6.99
C GLN A 73 4.43 3.98 7.87
N ARG A 74 3.24 3.39 7.99
CA ARG A 74 2.17 3.95 8.84
C ARG A 74 2.54 3.95 10.32
N TYR A 75 3.15 2.87 10.78
CA TYR A 75 3.63 2.78 12.15
C TYR A 75 4.67 3.87 12.45
N LEU A 76 5.68 4.01 11.59
CA LEU A 76 6.74 5.02 11.71
C LEU A 76 6.23 6.48 11.62
N LEU A 77 5.12 6.73 10.92
CA LEU A 77 4.53 8.07 10.80
C LEU A 77 3.50 8.39 11.90
N GLY A 78 2.94 7.37 12.57
CA GLY A 78 1.80 7.52 13.47
C GLY A 78 2.07 7.22 14.94
N GLU A 79 2.66 6.05 15.25
CA GLU A 79 2.75 5.50 16.62
C GLU A 79 4.19 5.18 17.07
N GLY A 80 5.11 4.99 16.13
CA GLY A 80 6.45 4.45 16.40
C GLY A 80 7.41 5.52 16.89
N ASP A 81 7.38 5.85 18.18
CA ASP A 81 8.40 6.75 18.75
C ASP A 81 8.79 6.47 20.22
N ILE A 82 8.33 5.38 20.84
CA ILE A 82 8.60 5.14 22.28
C ILE A 82 10.08 4.82 22.54
N THR A 83 10.78 4.23 21.56
CA THR A 83 12.19 3.81 21.69
C THR A 83 13.20 4.86 21.22
N LEU A 84 12.80 5.87 20.45
CA LEU A 84 13.71 6.84 19.83
C LEU A 84 14.01 8.04 20.74
N GLU A 85 13.04 8.47 21.57
CA GLU A 85 13.23 9.50 22.60
C GLU A 85 14.39 9.15 23.54
N ALA A 86 14.51 7.87 23.92
CA ALA A 86 15.59 7.35 24.76
C ALA A 86 17.00 7.52 24.15
N PHE A 87 17.11 7.64 22.82
CA PHE A 87 18.36 7.90 22.09
C PHE A 87 18.50 9.36 21.64
N GLY A 88 17.67 10.27 22.14
CA GLY A 88 17.73 11.71 21.85
C GLY A 88 17.03 12.13 20.54
N PHE A 89 16.19 11.26 19.98
CA PHE A 89 15.46 11.50 18.73
C PHE A 89 14.07 12.15 18.93
N ASP A 90 13.90 13.00 19.96
CA ASP A 90 12.67 13.76 20.34
C ASP A 90 11.97 14.64 19.27
N ARG A 91 12.52 14.78 18.06
CA ARG A 91 12.00 15.72 17.05
C ARG A 91 12.12 15.14 15.66
N SER A 92 11.00 14.63 15.14
CA SER A 92 10.71 14.36 13.73
C SER A 92 11.96 14.06 12.88
N PRO A 93 12.68 12.94 13.14
CA PRO A 93 13.84 12.60 12.35
C PRO A 93 13.48 12.43 10.87
N THR A 94 14.49 12.58 10.00
CA THR A 94 14.31 12.10 8.64
C THR A 94 14.34 10.58 8.69
N ILE A 95 13.21 9.95 8.40
CA ILE A 95 13.07 8.49 8.41
C ILE A 95 13.29 7.98 6.99
N LEU A 96 14.24 7.06 6.83
CA LEU A 96 14.51 6.35 5.60
C LEU A 96 14.22 4.86 5.78
N LEU A 97 13.38 4.30 4.91
CA LEU A 97 12.98 2.90 4.95
C LEU A 97 13.74 2.11 3.88
N SER A 98 14.19 0.90 4.20
CA SER A 98 14.87 0.03 3.23
C SER A 98 13.93 -0.38 2.11
N GLU A 99 14.42 -0.41 0.87
CA GLU A 99 13.68 -0.98 -0.26
C GLU A 99 13.59 -2.51 -0.20
N THR A 100 14.47 -3.14 0.59
CA THR A 100 14.53 -4.59 0.70
C THR A 100 13.74 -5.07 1.91
N ILE A 101 13.00 -6.14 1.67
CA ILE A 101 12.24 -6.87 2.66
C ILE A 101 13.01 -8.15 2.96
N TYR A 102 13.25 -8.45 4.23
CA TYR A 102 14.01 -9.61 4.68
C TYR A 102 13.06 -10.63 5.27
N GLU A 103 12.98 -11.81 4.66
CA GLU A 103 12.14 -12.89 5.15
C GLU A 103 12.94 -13.75 6.12
N HIS A 104 12.36 -14.09 7.26
CA HIS A 104 12.95 -14.99 8.24
C HIS A 104 12.28 -16.38 8.15
N ASP A 105 12.99 -17.41 8.61
CA ASP A 105 12.54 -18.80 8.53
C ASP A 105 11.25 -19.08 9.35
N ASP A 106 10.93 -18.20 10.31
CA ASP A 106 9.71 -18.26 11.13
C ASP A 106 8.48 -17.62 10.46
N GLY A 107 8.64 -17.10 9.23
CA GLY A 107 7.58 -16.44 8.48
C GLY A 107 7.39 -14.96 8.84
N THR A 108 8.23 -14.41 9.72
CA THR A 108 8.29 -12.97 9.97
C THR A 108 9.10 -12.25 8.90
N VAL A 109 8.92 -10.94 8.84
CA VAL A 109 9.54 -10.08 7.85
C VAL A 109 10.22 -8.90 8.52
N GLY A 110 11.51 -8.73 8.26
CA GLY A 110 12.33 -7.61 8.70
C GLY A 110 12.38 -6.48 7.67
N LEU A 111 12.25 -5.23 8.14
CA LEU A 111 12.57 -4.03 7.37
C LEU A 111 13.53 -3.14 8.15
N TYR A 112 14.66 -2.81 7.55
CA TYR A 112 15.58 -1.84 8.12
C TYR A 112 15.06 -0.41 7.96
N VAL A 113 15.24 0.38 9.00
CA VAL A 113 14.89 1.80 9.07
C VAL A 113 16.10 2.57 9.56
N TYR A 114 16.43 3.64 8.86
CA TYR A 114 17.47 4.58 9.25
C TYR A 114 16.83 5.90 9.66
N HIS A 115 17.17 6.37 10.86
CA HIS A 115 16.71 7.62 11.44
C HIS A 115 17.88 8.59 11.42
N GLU A 116 17.70 9.73 10.75
CA GLU A 116 18.74 10.76 10.65
C GLU A 116 18.31 12.05 11.34
N LYS A 117 19.17 12.56 12.23
CA LYS A 117 18.98 13.84 12.92
C LYS A 117 20.31 14.51 13.20
N GLY A 118 20.51 15.72 12.69
CA GLY A 118 21.67 16.56 13.03
C GLY A 118 23.04 15.94 12.75
N GLY A 119 23.14 15.07 11.74
CA GLY A 119 24.38 14.34 11.42
C GLY A 119 24.61 13.06 12.24
N GLN A 120 23.69 12.72 13.15
CA GLN A 120 23.66 11.42 13.82
C GLN A 120 22.64 10.51 13.15
N GLY A 121 23.04 9.26 12.94
CA GLY A 121 22.26 8.21 12.31
C GLY A 121 22.00 7.07 13.28
N LEU A 122 20.77 6.56 13.31
CA LEU A 122 20.40 5.40 14.09
C LEU A 122 19.71 4.38 13.18
N TYR A 123 20.20 3.14 13.19
CA TYR A 123 19.54 2.04 12.50
C TYR A 123 18.63 1.27 13.45
N THR A 124 17.44 0.95 12.97
CA THR A 124 16.49 0.06 13.66
C THR A 124 15.98 -1.00 12.69
N LEU A 125 15.64 -2.17 13.20
CA LEU A 125 14.97 -3.24 12.48
C LEU A 125 13.52 -3.30 12.95
N LEU A 126 12.57 -3.17 12.01
CA LEU A 126 11.16 -3.46 12.25
C LEU A 126 10.88 -4.90 11.86
N THR A 127 10.40 -5.70 12.81
CA THR A 127 9.94 -7.07 12.55
C THR A 127 8.41 -7.07 12.46
N LEU A 128 7.89 -7.64 11.38
CA LEU A 128 6.48 -7.76 11.10
C LEU A 128 6.08 -9.23 11.03
N GLU A 129 4.94 -9.55 11.63
CA GLU A 129 4.34 -10.88 11.56
C GLU A 129 3.02 -10.82 10.79
N ALA A 130 2.76 -11.85 9.98
CA ALA A 130 1.51 -12.00 9.27
C ALA A 130 0.42 -12.56 10.19
N SER A 131 -0.54 -11.71 10.58
CA SER A 131 -1.75 -12.12 11.30
C SER A 131 -2.93 -12.22 10.32
N GLY A 132 -3.16 -13.43 9.79
CA GLY A 132 -4.20 -13.70 8.81
C GLY A 132 -3.92 -13.04 7.45
N HIS A 133 -4.64 -11.96 7.13
CA HIS A 133 -4.46 -11.20 5.88
C HIS A 133 -3.73 -9.86 6.07
N ARG A 134 -3.23 -9.58 7.27
CA ARG A 134 -2.62 -8.29 7.61
C ARG A 134 -1.27 -8.49 8.25
N TRP A 135 -0.37 -7.56 7.99
CA TRP A 135 0.88 -7.44 8.74
C TRP A 135 0.65 -6.65 10.00
N GLN A 136 1.31 -7.06 11.08
CA GLN A 136 1.35 -6.33 12.35
C GLN A 136 2.82 -6.14 12.75
N ILE A 137 3.12 -4.99 13.35
CA ILE A 137 4.45 -4.76 13.94
C ILE A 137 4.55 -5.63 15.17
N GLN A 138 5.53 -6.53 15.20
CA GLN A 138 5.82 -7.37 16.35
C GLN A 138 6.79 -6.66 17.29
N GLU A 139 7.89 -6.14 16.73
CA GLU A 139 8.92 -5.45 17.49
C GLU A 139 9.70 -4.44 16.64
N GLN A 140 10.32 -3.48 17.31
CA GLN A 140 11.29 -2.56 16.75
C GLN A 140 12.58 -2.62 17.58
N THR A 141 13.67 -3.06 16.96
CA THR A 141 14.94 -3.31 17.64
C THR A 141 16.00 -2.32 17.16
N VAL A 142 16.72 -1.69 18.10
CA VAL A 142 17.84 -0.77 17.79
C VAL A 142 19.08 -1.59 17.44
N LEU A 143 19.71 -1.27 16.31
CA LEU A 143 20.95 -1.92 15.88
C LEU A 143 22.14 -1.15 16.43
N LEU A 144 22.78 -1.70 17.45
CA LEU A 144 23.96 -1.11 18.08
C LEU A 144 25.23 -1.28 17.23
N ASN A 145 25.32 -2.38 16.47
CA ASN A 145 26.46 -2.70 15.60
C ASN A 145 26.00 -2.83 14.13
N PRO A 146 25.77 -1.71 13.41
CA PRO A 146 25.31 -1.76 12.03
C PRO A 146 26.32 -2.42 11.08
N GLU A 147 27.62 -2.47 11.43
CA GLU A 147 28.66 -3.10 10.61
C GLU A 147 28.46 -4.61 10.45
N ASP A 148 27.80 -5.25 11.41
CA ASP A 148 27.49 -6.69 11.38
C ASP A 148 26.34 -7.03 10.39
N HIS A 149 25.70 -6.01 9.82
CA HIS A 149 24.57 -6.13 8.91
C HIS A 149 24.93 -5.64 7.50
N PRO A 150 25.52 -6.49 6.63
CA PRO A 150 25.89 -6.10 5.26
C PRO A 150 24.69 -5.67 4.42
N GLU A 151 23.50 -6.08 4.84
CA GLU A 151 22.19 -5.75 4.31
C GLU A 151 21.86 -4.26 4.36
N LEU A 152 22.49 -3.51 5.27
CA LEU A 152 22.37 -2.05 5.38
C LEU A 152 23.05 -1.29 4.23
N GLN A 153 23.86 -1.94 3.39
CA GLN A 153 24.44 -1.30 2.20
C GLN A 153 23.43 -1.11 1.06
N LYS A 154 22.21 -1.67 1.21
CA LYS A 154 21.16 -1.57 0.19
C LYS A 154 20.45 -0.21 0.23
N ARG A 155 19.64 0.06 -0.80
CA ARG A 155 18.99 1.36 -0.99
C ARG A 155 17.92 1.63 0.06
N PHE A 156 17.88 2.87 0.53
CA PHE A 156 16.85 3.40 1.39
C PHE A 156 16.14 4.57 0.71
N TYR A 157 14.84 4.73 0.98
CA TYR A 157 14.06 5.86 0.50
C TYR A 157 13.49 6.64 1.66
N ALA A 158 13.52 7.96 1.54
CA ALA A 158 12.92 8.84 2.54
C ALA A 158 11.39 8.69 2.51
N ILE A 159 10.80 8.37 3.65
CA ILE A 159 9.35 8.41 3.82
C ILE A 159 8.93 9.82 4.21
N LYS A 160 8.01 10.40 3.43
CA LYS A 160 7.45 11.73 3.69
C LYS A 160 5.95 11.60 3.91
N GLY A 161 5.49 12.01 5.07
CA GLY A 161 4.06 12.07 5.41
C GLY A 161 3.88 12.94 6.64
N LYS A 162 2.79 13.71 6.69
CA LYS A 162 2.23 14.14 7.98
C LYS A 162 1.40 12.95 8.50
N PRO A 163 1.37 12.72 9.83
CA PRO A 163 0.36 11.85 10.43
C PRO A 163 -1.05 12.25 9.98
#